data_AF-A0A931RX57-F1
#
_entry.id   AF-A0A931RX57-F1
#
_cell.length_a   1.000
_cell.length_b   1.000
_cell.length_c   1.000
_cell.angle_alpha   90.00
_cell.angle_beta   90.00
_cell.angle_gamma   90.00
#
_symmetry.space_group_name_H-M   'P 1'
#
loop_
_entity.id
_entity.type
_entity.pdbx_description
1 polymer ?
#
loop_
_entity_poly.entity_id
_entity_poly.type
_entity_poly.pdbx_seq_one_letter_code
_entity_poly.pdbx_strand_id
1 'polypeptide(L)'
;MKTLRRYGRIWFRLAQMSFAEVWATRINSLGWLLGKLVRLIFFFMFIVAIFRHTNSLRGYTLPEAALFFLTFNLVDLMAQLFFRGIYGIRRIVVEGELDYYLLHPANPLFRIACQTVDILDFLTAVPVIVLTFWAMGHLPAEALGADRLALYLLLVAGGVAIAFAIHVCVAAVAVATQQLENTIWLYRDLMILGRFPSDIYTEGMRFFLTFVIPVAVMTSFPAKALLGLLSWPWVVFAVFLAAGSVAASLRLWQFCLARYTSVSS
;
A
#
# COMPACT_ATOMS: atom_id res chain seq x y z
N MET A 1 -0.96 21.61 15.96
CA MET A 1 -2.38 21.31 15.65
C MET A 1 -2.94 22.09 14.44
N LYS A 2 -2.69 23.40 14.28
CA LYS A 2 -3.19 24.21 13.13
C LYS A 2 -2.76 23.66 11.75
N THR A 3 -1.52 23.18 11.64
CA THR A 3 -0.96 22.59 10.40
C THR A 3 -1.64 21.29 10.01
N LEU A 4 -1.81 20.33 10.94
CA LEU A 4 -2.48 19.06 10.66
C LEU A 4 -3.94 19.25 10.22
N ARG A 5 -4.66 20.17 10.88
CA ARG A 5 -6.04 20.55 10.49
C ARG A 5 -6.09 21.22 9.11
N ARG A 6 -5.03 21.91 8.69
CA ARG A 6 -4.92 22.48 7.34
C ARG A 6 -4.73 21.37 6.31
N TYR A 7 -3.78 20.46 6.51
CA TYR A 7 -3.54 19.33 5.61
C TYR A 7 -4.76 18.41 5.50
N GLY A 8 -5.45 18.11 6.61
CA GLY A 8 -6.69 17.35 6.58
C GLY A 8 -7.81 18.02 5.78
N ARG A 9 -7.94 19.35 5.88
CA ARG A 9 -8.89 20.11 5.05
C ARG A 9 -8.53 20.07 3.57
N ILE A 10 -7.23 20.18 3.23
CA ILE A 10 -6.77 20.07 1.84
C ILE A 10 -7.08 18.69 1.28
N TRP A 11 -6.72 17.62 2.01
CA TRP A 11 -7.01 16.25 1.60
C TRP A 11 -8.50 16.03 1.39
N PHE A 12 -9.35 16.51 2.31
CA PHE A 12 -10.79 16.37 2.17
C PHE A 12 -11.35 17.08 0.93
N ARG A 13 -10.83 18.27 0.59
CA ARG A 13 -11.21 18.96 -0.66
C ARG A 13 -10.75 18.19 -1.90
N LEU A 14 -9.54 17.63 -1.90
CA LEU A 14 -9.06 16.79 -3.00
C LEU A 14 -9.92 15.53 -3.15
N ALA A 15 -10.28 14.89 -2.03
CA ALA A 15 -11.20 13.75 -2.04
C ALA A 15 -12.59 14.13 -2.60
N GLN A 16 -13.13 15.30 -2.26
CA GLN A 16 -14.38 15.79 -2.85
C GLN A 16 -14.28 16.00 -4.36
N MET A 17 -13.13 16.49 -4.85
CA MET A 17 -12.89 16.66 -6.29
C MET A 17 -12.77 15.29 -7.00
N SER A 18 -12.02 14.35 -6.43
CA SER A 18 -11.97 12.97 -6.96
C SER A 18 -13.35 12.31 -6.96
N PHE A 19 -14.21 12.61 -5.98
CA PHE A 19 -15.58 12.09 -5.95
C PHE A 19 -16.43 12.65 -7.08
N ALA A 20 -16.33 13.96 -7.33
CA ALA A 20 -17.03 14.60 -8.43
C ALA A 20 -16.60 14.02 -9.79
N GLU A 21 -15.31 13.71 -9.97
CA GLU A 21 -14.78 13.07 -11.18
C GLU A 21 -15.33 11.64 -11.37
N VAL A 22 -15.31 10.83 -10.31
CA VAL A 22 -15.88 9.47 -10.30
C VAL A 22 -17.36 9.50 -10.63
N TRP A 23 -18.10 10.48 -10.09
CA TRP A 23 -19.53 10.65 -10.32
C TRP A 23 -19.84 11.11 -11.75
N ALA A 24 -19.06 12.05 -12.28
CA ALA A 24 -19.20 12.54 -13.66
C ALA A 24 -18.98 11.40 -14.67
N THR A 25 -18.04 10.49 -14.39
CA THR A 25 -17.71 9.33 -15.24
C THR A 25 -18.34 8.01 -14.74
N ARG A 26 -19.57 8.07 -14.22
CA ARG A 26 -20.25 6.96 -13.51
C ARG A 26 -20.19 5.58 -14.18
N ILE A 27 -20.33 5.48 -15.50
CA ILE A 27 -20.30 4.19 -16.21
C ILE A 27 -18.89 3.57 -16.14
N ASN A 28 -17.86 4.39 -16.38
CA ASN A 28 -16.46 3.97 -16.27
C ASN A 28 -16.15 3.57 -14.82
N SER A 29 -16.54 4.41 -13.85
CA SER A 29 -16.36 4.16 -12.42
C SER A 29 -17.02 2.85 -11.96
N LEU A 30 -18.22 2.54 -12.44
CA LEU A 30 -18.90 1.28 -12.16
C LEU A 30 -18.10 0.09 -12.72
N GLY A 31 -17.57 0.20 -13.95
CA GLY A 31 -16.70 -0.82 -14.53
C GLY A 31 -15.44 -1.07 -13.70
N TRP A 32 -14.76 -0.01 -13.24
CA TRP A 32 -13.60 -0.14 -12.35
C TRP A 32 -13.95 -0.78 -11.00
N LEU A 33 -15.06 -0.38 -10.39
CA LEU A 33 -15.53 -0.96 -9.12
C LEU A 33 -15.83 -2.45 -9.27
N LEU A 34 -16.57 -2.82 -10.32
CA LEU A 34 -16.85 -4.23 -10.64
C LEU A 34 -15.56 -5.00 -10.87
N GLY A 35 -14.61 -4.45 -11.62
CA GLY A 35 -13.30 -5.07 -11.84
C GLY A 35 -12.53 -5.33 -10.54
N LYS A 36 -12.54 -4.38 -9.60
CA LYS A 36 -11.93 -4.55 -8.28
C LYS A 36 -12.64 -5.65 -7.46
N LEU A 37 -13.98 -5.65 -7.45
CA LEU A 37 -14.77 -6.67 -6.74
C LEU A 37 -14.59 -8.08 -7.34
N VAL A 38 -14.64 -8.21 -8.67
CA VAL A 38 -14.38 -9.47 -9.37
C VAL A 38 -12.99 -9.97 -9.04
N ARG A 39 -11.98 -9.10 -9.03
CA ARG A 39 -10.62 -9.48 -8.65
C ARG A 39 -10.56 -9.99 -7.20
N LEU A 40 -11.18 -9.28 -6.26
CA LEU A 40 -11.22 -9.69 -4.85
C LEU A 40 -11.89 -11.08 -4.71
N ILE A 41 -13.08 -11.24 -5.29
CA ILE A 41 -13.85 -12.50 -5.26
C ILE A 41 -13.06 -13.63 -5.92
N PHE A 42 -12.48 -13.39 -7.09
CA PHE A 42 -11.72 -14.39 -7.83
C PHE A 42 -10.52 -14.89 -7.02
N PHE A 43 -9.70 -14.00 -6.45
CA PHE A 43 -8.54 -14.42 -5.66
C PHE A 43 -8.94 -15.08 -4.34
N PHE A 44 -10.02 -14.61 -3.71
CA PHE A 44 -10.54 -15.28 -2.52
C PHE A 44 -11.06 -16.69 -2.84
N MET A 45 -11.83 -16.85 -3.92
CA MET A 45 -12.25 -18.16 -4.42
C MET A 45 -11.08 -19.04 -4.80
N PHE A 46 -10.01 -18.49 -5.38
CA PHE A 46 -8.80 -19.22 -5.70
C PHE A 46 -8.14 -19.80 -4.44
N ILE A 47 -8.05 -19.01 -3.36
CA ILE A 47 -7.58 -19.52 -2.06
C ILE A 47 -8.48 -20.66 -1.58
N VAL A 48 -9.80 -20.48 -1.58
CA VAL A 48 -10.75 -21.55 -1.18
C VAL A 48 -10.59 -22.80 -2.04
N ALA A 49 -10.37 -22.65 -3.35
CA ALA A 49 -10.20 -23.77 -4.30
C ALA A 49 -8.91 -24.57 -4.05
N ILE A 50 -7.82 -23.92 -3.65
CA ILE A 50 -6.59 -24.61 -3.22
C ILE A 50 -6.90 -25.53 -2.03
N PHE A 51 -7.63 -25.02 -1.04
CA PHE A 51 -7.98 -25.78 0.16
C PHE A 51 -9.01 -26.89 -0.06
N ARG A 52 -9.63 -26.98 -1.26
CA ARG A 52 -10.41 -28.18 -1.65
C ARG A 52 -9.53 -29.38 -1.99
N HIS A 53 -8.27 -29.15 -2.35
CA HIS A 53 -7.32 -30.19 -2.75
C HIS A 53 -6.21 -30.42 -1.73
N THR A 54 -6.14 -29.59 -0.67
CA THR A 54 -5.08 -29.66 0.34
C THR A 54 -5.59 -29.13 1.69
N ASN A 55 -5.29 -29.83 2.77
CA ASN A 55 -5.76 -29.45 4.11
C ASN A 55 -4.94 -28.32 4.76
N SER A 56 -3.71 -28.07 4.32
CA SER A 56 -2.87 -26.97 4.80
C SER A 56 -1.90 -26.44 3.74
N LEU A 57 -1.71 -25.12 3.71
CA LEU A 57 -0.71 -24.48 2.85
C LEU A 57 0.51 -24.14 3.70
N ARG A 58 1.58 -24.94 3.64
CA ARG A 58 2.78 -24.75 4.50
C ARG A 58 2.45 -24.66 6.00
N GLY A 59 1.46 -25.43 6.45
CA GLY A 59 0.99 -25.42 7.85
C GLY A 59 -0.12 -24.40 8.14
N TYR A 60 -0.47 -23.53 7.19
CA TYR A 60 -1.59 -22.60 7.35
C TYR A 60 -2.93 -23.25 6.96
N THR A 61 -3.94 -23.05 7.80
CA THR A 61 -5.35 -23.34 7.53
C THR A 61 -5.95 -22.31 6.58
N LEU A 62 -7.18 -22.56 6.09
CA LEU A 62 -7.87 -21.65 5.17
C LEU A 62 -8.06 -20.24 5.77
N PRO A 63 -8.56 -20.06 7.01
CA PRO A 63 -8.69 -18.73 7.62
C PRO A 63 -7.36 -18.00 7.74
N GLU A 64 -6.28 -18.72 8.07
CA GLU A 64 -4.94 -18.15 8.17
C GLU A 64 -4.42 -17.70 6.80
N ALA A 65 -4.53 -18.53 5.76
CA ALA A 65 -4.15 -18.15 4.40
C ALA A 65 -4.98 -16.96 3.87
N ALA A 66 -6.28 -16.93 4.17
CA ALA A 66 -7.16 -15.81 3.86
C ALA A 66 -6.71 -14.52 4.57
N LEU A 67 -6.27 -14.61 5.83
CA LEU A 67 -5.75 -13.46 6.58
C LEU A 67 -4.56 -12.80 5.86
N PHE A 68 -3.57 -13.56 5.37
CA PHE A 68 -2.45 -13.01 4.59
C PHE A 68 -2.92 -12.21 3.36
N PHE A 69 -3.85 -12.79 2.61
CA PHE A 69 -4.43 -12.14 1.43
C PHE A 69 -5.18 -10.85 1.80
N LEU A 70 -5.94 -10.87 2.88
CA LEU A 70 -6.74 -9.72 3.33
C LEU A 70 -5.86 -8.62 3.92
N THR A 71 -4.78 -8.97 4.64
CA THR A 71 -3.74 -8.03 5.08
C THR A 71 -3.04 -7.37 3.89
N PHE A 72 -2.70 -8.14 2.86
CA PHE A 72 -2.19 -7.58 1.59
C PHE A 72 -3.16 -6.55 1.01
N ASN A 73 -4.46 -6.87 0.91
CA ASN A 73 -5.45 -5.95 0.37
C ASN A 73 -5.60 -4.70 1.25
N LEU A 74 -5.57 -4.86 2.59
CA LEU A 74 -5.67 -3.72 3.51
C LEU A 74 -4.51 -2.73 3.32
N VAL A 75 -3.28 -3.23 3.21
CA VAL A 75 -2.10 -2.40 2.93
C VAL A 75 -2.21 -1.75 1.55
N ASP A 76 -2.64 -2.50 0.53
CA ASP A 76 -2.80 -1.98 -0.84
C ASP A 76 -3.83 -0.86 -0.91
N LEU A 77 -5.00 -1.07 -0.32
CA LEU A 77 -6.09 -0.10 -0.27
C LEU A 77 -5.67 1.18 0.45
N MET A 78 -4.98 1.06 1.58
CA MET A 78 -4.46 2.23 2.29
C MET A 78 -3.41 2.97 1.46
N ALA A 79 -2.52 2.26 0.76
CA ALA A 79 -1.55 2.90 -0.13
C ALA A 79 -2.24 3.63 -1.29
N GLN A 80 -3.25 3.02 -1.94
CA GLN A 80 -3.98 3.65 -3.03
C GLN A 80 -4.83 4.85 -2.57
N LEU A 81 -5.41 4.81 -1.37
CA LEU A 81 -6.21 5.93 -0.84
C LEU A 81 -5.38 7.22 -0.71
N PHE A 82 -4.11 7.10 -0.34
CA PHE A 82 -3.26 8.26 -0.03
C PHE A 82 -2.21 8.59 -1.09
N PHE A 83 -1.74 7.63 -1.88
CA PHE A 83 -0.54 7.79 -2.71
C PHE A 83 -0.77 7.55 -4.21
N ARG A 84 -2.03 7.32 -4.64
CA ARG A 84 -2.40 7.12 -6.05
C ARG A 84 -1.96 8.26 -6.96
N GLY A 85 -1.95 9.49 -6.45
CA GLY A 85 -1.54 10.67 -7.22
C GLY A 85 -0.12 10.59 -7.77
N ILE A 86 0.79 9.84 -7.13
CA ILE A 86 2.18 9.65 -7.57
C ILE A 86 2.27 8.98 -8.94
N TYR A 87 1.25 8.24 -9.38
CA TYR A 87 1.24 7.60 -10.69
C TYR A 87 1.30 8.62 -11.83
N GLY A 88 0.83 9.86 -11.59
CA GLY A 88 0.89 10.97 -12.55
C GLY A 88 2.15 11.84 -12.44
N ILE A 89 3.10 11.54 -11.56
CA ILE A 89 4.25 12.42 -11.28
C ILE A 89 5.09 12.70 -12.52
N ARG A 90 5.30 11.70 -13.40
CA ARG A 90 6.05 11.90 -14.64
C ARG A 90 5.41 12.98 -15.50
N ARG A 91 4.08 12.92 -15.69
CA ARG A 91 3.33 13.91 -16.45
C ARG A 91 3.54 15.31 -15.87
N ILE A 92 3.40 15.44 -14.54
CA ILE A 92 3.61 16.70 -13.81
C ILE A 92 5.02 17.27 -14.04
N VAL A 93 6.05 16.43 -14.07
CA VAL A 93 7.44 16.85 -14.29
C VAL A 93 7.66 17.27 -15.75
N VAL A 94 7.22 16.45 -16.71
CA VAL A 94 7.47 16.64 -18.15
C VAL A 94 6.68 17.82 -18.72
N GLU A 95 5.45 18.04 -18.25
CA GLU A 95 4.61 19.18 -18.67
C GLU A 95 4.97 20.48 -17.94
N GLY A 96 5.96 20.48 -17.04
CA GLY A 96 6.37 21.66 -16.27
C GLY A 96 5.38 22.05 -15.15
N GLU A 97 4.34 21.25 -14.90
CA GLU A 97 3.37 21.52 -13.83
C GLU A 97 4.01 21.46 -12.43
N LEU A 98 5.16 20.81 -12.25
CA LEU A 98 5.85 20.73 -10.96
C LEU A 98 6.15 22.14 -10.39
N ASP A 99 6.44 23.12 -11.24
CA ASP A 99 6.65 24.52 -10.82
C ASP A 99 5.42 25.09 -10.10
N TYR A 100 4.23 24.80 -10.64
CA TYR A 100 2.97 25.17 -9.99
C TYR A 100 2.83 24.49 -8.62
N TYR A 101 3.27 23.24 -8.47
CA TYR A 101 3.25 22.57 -7.17
C TYR A 101 4.19 23.23 -6.15
N LEU A 102 5.36 23.69 -6.59
CA LEU A 102 6.39 24.30 -5.75
C LEU A 102 6.02 25.72 -5.29
N LEU A 103 5.26 26.47 -6.10
CA LEU A 103 4.78 27.81 -5.73
C LEU A 103 3.72 27.80 -4.63
N HIS A 104 3.09 26.66 -4.36
CA HIS A 104 2.05 26.58 -3.34
C HIS A 104 2.63 26.53 -1.92
N PRO A 105 1.96 27.16 -0.94
CA PRO A 105 2.40 27.15 0.46
C PRO A 105 2.14 25.83 1.19
N ALA A 106 1.97 24.72 0.47
CA ALA A 106 1.74 23.38 0.99
C ALA A 106 2.84 22.45 0.46
N ASN A 107 3.20 21.42 1.23
CA ASN A 107 4.25 20.49 0.84
C ASN A 107 3.94 19.87 -0.55
N PRO A 108 4.87 19.96 -1.53
CA PRO A 108 4.60 19.53 -2.90
C PRO A 108 4.37 18.02 -2.98
N LEU A 109 5.16 17.21 -2.26
CA LEU A 109 5.00 15.76 -2.22
C LEU A 109 3.61 15.36 -1.71
N PHE A 110 3.14 15.98 -0.62
CA PHE A 110 1.80 15.72 -0.10
C PHE A 110 0.73 16.05 -1.14
N ARG A 111 0.84 17.22 -1.80
CA ARG A 111 -0.13 17.64 -2.80
C ARG A 111 -0.18 16.69 -3.99
N ILE A 112 0.97 16.29 -4.50
CA ILE A 112 1.10 15.36 -5.63
C ILE A 112 0.56 13.98 -5.24
N ALA A 113 0.95 13.46 -4.07
CA ALA A 113 0.55 12.12 -3.65
C ALA A 113 -0.96 12.00 -3.42
N CYS A 114 -1.54 13.00 -2.78
CA CYS A 114 -2.95 13.03 -2.41
C CYS A 114 -3.87 13.66 -3.47
N GLN A 115 -3.36 14.08 -4.64
CA GLN A 115 -4.18 14.77 -5.65
C GLN A 115 -5.31 13.89 -6.19
N THR A 116 -5.09 12.57 -6.19
CA THR A 116 -6.06 11.56 -6.63
C THR A 116 -6.33 10.66 -5.45
N VAL A 117 -7.55 10.71 -4.92
CA VAL A 117 -8.02 9.77 -3.91
C VAL A 117 -8.88 8.73 -4.61
N ASP A 118 -8.47 7.46 -4.57
CA ASP A 118 -9.26 6.38 -5.16
C ASP A 118 -10.45 6.05 -4.24
N ILE A 119 -11.60 6.66 -4.52
CA ILE A 119 -12.83 6.47 -3.74
C ILE A 119 -13.43 5.08 -3.97
N LEU A 120 -13.14 4.45 -5.10
CA LEU A 120 -13.57 3.09 -5.35
C LEU A 120 -12.84 2.12 -4.40
N ASP A 121 -11.60 2.44 -4.01
CA ASP A 121 -10.90 1.70 -2.96
C ASP A 121 -11.56 1.85 -1.58
N PHE A 122 -12.16 3.00 -1.28
CA PHE A 122 -12.97 3.13 -0.05
C PHE A 122 -14.18 2.19 -0.07
N LEU A 123 -14.86 2.04 -1.21
CA LEU A 123 -15.99 1.12 -1.34
C LEU A 123 -15.55 -0.35 -1.26
N THR A 124 -14.40 -0.70 -1.84
CA THR A 124 -13.87 -2.07 -1.79
C THR A 124 -13.20 -2.42 -0.46
N ALA A 125 -12.87 -1.42 0.38
CA ALA A 125 -12.42 -1.66 1.74
C ALA A 125 -13.50 -2.33 2.59
N VAL A 126 -14.79 -2.07 2.34
CA VAL A 126 -15.90 -2.67 3.10
C VAL A 126 -15.85 -4.21 3.05
N PRO A 127 -15.91 -4.89 1.88
CA PRO A 127 -15.81 -6.34 1.84
C PRO A 127 -14.47 -6.86 2.35
N VAL A 128 -13.35 -6.16 2.15
CA VAL A 128 -12.05 -6.58 2.70
C VAL A 128 -12.04 -6.57 4.23
N ILE A 129 -12.59 -5.53 4.86
CA ILE A 129 -12.70 -5.42 6.32
C ILE A 129 -13.63 -6.51 6.86
N VAL A 130 -14.80 -6.72 6.23
CA VAL A 130 -15.75 -7.76 6.63
C VAL A 130 -15.11 -9.15 6.55
N LEU A 131 -14.43 -9.46 5.45
CA LEU A 131 -13.72 -10.73 5.29
C LEU A 131 -12.55 -10.87 6.26
N THR A 132 -11.89 -9.77 6.64
CA THR A 132 -10.81 -9.78 7.65
C THR A 132 -11.37 -10.16 9.02
N PHE A 133 -12.49 -9.56 9.43
CA PHE A 133 -13.15 -9.95 10.67
C PHE A 133 -13.68 -11.39 10.64
N TRP A 134 -14.20 -11.83 9.49
CA TRP A 134 -14.58 -13.23 9.29
C TRP A 134 -13.38 -14.16 9.47
N ALA A 135 -12.23 -13.87 8.84
CA ALA A 135 -11.03 -14.70 8.97
C ALA A 135 -10.54 -14.74 10.42
N MET A 136 -10.48 -13.57 11.09
CA MET A 136 -10.12 -13.46 12.50
C MET A 136 -11.07 -14.26 13.41
N GLY A 137 -12.38 -14.24 13.16
CA GLY A 137 -13.37 -14.98 13.94
C GLY A 137 -13.29 -16.50 13.83
N HIS A 138 -12.55 -17.03 12.84
CA HIS A 138 -12.30 -18.46 12.66
C HIS A 138 -10.88 -18.88 13.11
N LEU A 139 -10.09 -17.95 13.67
CA LEU A 139 -8.82 -18.28 14.29
C LEU A 139 -9.04 -18.84 15.70
N PRO A 140 -8.09 -19.65 16.22
CA PRO A 140 -8.10 -20.05 17.63
C PRO A 140 -8.19 -18.82 18.55
N ALA A 141 -8.97 -18.90 19.63
CA ALA A 141 -9.18 -17.77 20.54
C ALA A 141 -7.86 -17.19 21.10
N GLU A 142 -6.84 -18.04 21.26
CA GLU A 142 -5.48 -17.67 21.68
C GLU A 142 -4.78 -16.70 20.70
N ALA A 143 -5.20 -16.65 19.44
CA ALA A 143 -4.67 -15.74 18.43
C ALA A 143 -5.24 -14.31 18.54
N LEU A 144 -6.36 -14.11 19.24
CA LEU A 144 -7.09 -12.84 19.28
C LEU A 144 -6.78 -11.98 20.53
N GLY A 145 -5.60 -12.17 21.14
CA GLY A 145 -5.13 -11.33 22.23
C GLY A 145 -5.02 -9.85 21.83
N ALA A 146 -5.34 -8.93 22.75
CA ALA A 146 -5.28 -7.49 22.51
C ALA A 146 -3.87 -7.01 22.14
N ASP A 147 -2.85 -7.67 22.69
CA ASP A 147 -1.44 -7.50 22.36
C ASP A 147 -1.13 -7.87 20.91
N ARG A 148 -1.63 -9.02 20.43
CA ARG A 148 -1.44 -9.49 19.05
C ARG A 148 -2.18 -8.61 18.05
N LEU A 149 -3.37 -8.14 18.41
CA LEU A 149 -4.12 -7.18 17.58
C LEU A 149 -3.39 -5.84 17.50
N ALA A 150 -2.83 -5.34 18.61
CA ALA A 150 -2.04 -4.12 18.61
C ALA A 150 -0.77 -4.26 17.73
N LEU A 151 -0.07 -5.39 17.82
CA LEU A 151 1.07 -5.71 16.96
C LEU A 151 0.67 -5.82 15.48
N TYR A 152 -0.45 -6.47 15.18
CA TYR A 152 -1.01 -6.55 13.84
C TYR A 152 -1.23 -5.15 13.25
N LEU A 153 -1.94 -4.28 13.98
CA LEU A 153 -2.24 -2.92 13.52
C LEU A 153 -0.97 -2.07 13.36
N LEU A 154 -0.02 -2.19 14.28
CA LEU A 154 1.29 -1.53 14.20
C LEU A 154 2.04 -1.94 12.94
N LEU A 155 2.09 -3.25 12.64
CA LEU A 155 2.80 -3.76 11.48
C LEU A 155 2.06 -3.49 10.18
N VAL A 156 0.72 -3.47 10.15
CA VAL A 156 -0.05 -2.97 9.01
C VAL A 156 0.30 -1.51 8.73
N ALA A 157 0.35 -0.65 9.76
CA ALA A 157 0.78 0.74 9.61
C ALA A 157 2.23 0.84 9.11
N GLY A 158 3.12 -0.04 9.58
CA GLY A 158 4.48 -0.19 9.06
C GLY A 158 4.52 -0.57 7.58
N GLY A 159 3.68 -1.52 7.16
CA GLY A 159 3.53 -1.91 5.76
C GLY A 159 3.05 -0.76 4.87
N VAL A 160 2.08 0.01 5.33
CA VAL A 160 1.61 1.24 4.65
C VAL A 160 2.71 2.31 4.60
N ALA A 161 3.53 2.44 5.65
CA ALA A 161 4.66 3.36 5.68
C ALA A 161 5.79 2.96 4.69
N ILE A 162 6.05 1.66 4.54
CA ILE A 162 6.97 1.16 3.50
C ILE A 162 6.37 1.41 2.11
N ALA A 163 5.08 1.14 1.91
CA ALA A 163 4.40 1.46 0.64
C ALA A 163 4.56 2.95 0.30
N PHE A 164 4.32 3.84 1.27
CA PHE A 164 4.56 5.28 1.13
C PHE A 164 6.00 5.56 0.69
N ALA A 165 6.99 4.99 1.38
CA ALA A 165 8.39 5.21 1.06
C ALA A 165 8.74 4.80 -0.38
N ILE A 166 8.21 3.68 -0.87
CA ILE A 166 8.40 3.23 -2.25
C ILE A 166 7.80 4.25 -3.23
N HIS A 167 6.58 4.74 -2.99
CA HIS A 167 5.97 5.74 -3.86
C HIS A 167 6.77 7.05 -3.86
N VAL A 168 7.28 7.49 -2.70
CA VAL A 168 8.16 8.66 -2.60
C VAL A 168 9.45 8.47 -3.40
N CYS A 169 10.06 7.29 -3.36
CA CYS A 169 11.22 6.97 -4.18
C CYS A 169 10.90 7.06 -5.68
N VAL A 170 9.74 6.54 -6.11
CA VAL A 170 9.27 6.67 -7.50
C VAL A 170 9.14 8.14 -7.89
N ALA A 171 8.52 8.97 -7.04
CA ALA A 171 8.38 10.39 -7.28
C ALA A 171 9.74 11.09 -7.38
N ALA A 172 10.68 10.78 -6.48
CA ALA A 172 12.02 11.36 -6.47
C ALA A 172 12.82 10.99 -7.74
N VAL A 173 12.75 9.73 -8.17
CA VAL A 173 13.41 9.25 -9.40
C VAL A 173 12.79 9.90 -10.64
N ALA A 174 11.47 10.07 -10.69
CA ALA A 174 10.80 10.74 -11.80
C ALA A 174 11.25 12.21 -11.93
N VAL A 175 11.37 12.93 -10.80
CA VAL A 175 11.89 14.30 -10.77
C VAL A 175 13.35 14.37 -11.24
N ALA A 176 14.19 13.40 -10.86
CA ALA A 176 15.60 13.40 -11.23
C ALA A 176 15.89 12.99 -12.68
N THR A 177 15.07 12.11 -13.27
CA THR A 177 15.38 11.48 -14.56
C THR A 177 14.49 11.91 -15.72
N GLN A 178 13.30 12.45 -15.45
CA GLN A 178 12.29 12.85 -16.45
C GLN A 178 11.82 11.73 -17.44
N GLN A 179 12.37 10.51 -17.35
CA GLN A 179 12.20 9.46 -18.36
C GLN A 179 11.46 8.21 -17.87
N LEU A 180 11.38 7.96 -16.55
CA LEU A 180 10.84 6.69 -16.05
C LEU A 180 9.31 6.68 -16.00
N GLU A 181 8.70 6.09 -17.04
CA GLU A 181 7.25 5.91 -17.17
C GLU A 181 6.70 4.68 -16.41
N ASN A 182 7.56 3.73 -16.00
CA ASN A 182 7.13 2.40 -15.55
C ASN A 182 7.59 1.95 -14.15
N THR A 183 8.32 2.75 -13.37
CA THR A 183 8.85 2.29 -12.07
C THR A 183 7.75 1.91 -11.08
N ILE A 184 6.61 2.61 -11.13
CA ILE A 184 5.47 2.29 -10.25
C ILE A 184 4.87 0.93 -10.60
N TRP A 185 4.88 0.53 -11.87
CA TRP A 185 4.33 -0.75 -12.31
C TRP A 185 5.19 -1.92 -11.85
N LEU A 186 6.53 -1.75 -11.85
CA LEU A 186 7.43 -2.74 -11.24
C LEU A 186 7.09 -3.00 -9.76
N TYR A 187 6.84 -1.94 -8.99
CA TYR A 187 6.35 -2.09 -7.61
C TYR A 187 5.03 -2.87 -7.56
N ARG A 188 4.08 -2.56 -8.44
CA ARG A 188 2.77 -3.25 -8.48
C ARG A 188 2.91 -4.73 -8.79
N ASP A 189 3.76 -5.10 -9.72
CA ASP A 189 3.97 -6.48 -10.12
C ASP A 189 4.62 -7.28 -8.99
N LEU A 190 5.61 -6.70 -8.30
CA LEU A 190 6.24 -7.33 -7.14
C LEU A 190 5.29 -7.45 -5.95
N MET A 191 4.42 -6.46 -5.74
CA MET A 191 3.46 -6.45 -4.65
C MET A 191 2.45 -7.60 -4.77
N ILE A 192 2.13 -8.09 -5.98
CA ILE A 192 1.26 -9.27 -6.20
C ILE A 192 1.76 -10.51 -5.46
N LEU A 193 3.08 -10.66 -5.30
CA LEU A 193 3.68 -11.77 -4.56
C LEU A 193 3.33 -11.74 -3.05
N GLY A 194 2.87 -10.60 -2.54
CA GLY A 194 2.42 -10.43 -1.17
C GLY A 194 1.03 -11.02 -0.87
N ARG A 195 0.30 -11.53 -1.88
CA ARG A 195 -1.04 -12.14 -1.72
C ARG A 195 -1.05 -13.46 -0.94
N PHE A 196 0.09 -14.13 -0.89
CA PHE A 196 0.27 -15.39 -0.19
C PHE A 196 1.31 -15.26 0.93
N PRO A 197 1.29 -16.14 1.94
CA PRO A 197 2.30 -16.16 2.98
C PRO A 197 3.71 -16.29 2.38
N SER A 198 4.66 -15.50 2.86
CA SER A 198 6.05 -15.53 2.39
C SER A 198 6.72 -16.92 2.44
N ASP A 199 6.18 -17.84 3.24
CA ASP A 199 6.69 -19.20 3.49
C ASP A 199 6.41 -20.18 2.36
N ILE A 200 5.54 -19.82 1.40
CA ILE A 200 5.33 -20.64 0.19
C ILE A 200 6.54 -20.57 -0.75
N TYR A 201 7.29 -19.48 -0.69
CA TYR A 201 8.41 -19.21 -1.58
C TYR A 201 9.68 -19.95 -1.15
N THR A 202 10.59 -20.17 -2.10
CA THR A 202 11.94 -20.67 -1.82
C THR A 202 12.72 -19.66 -0.97
N GLU A 203 13.76 -20.12 -0.27
CA GLU A 203 14.50 -19.26 0.67
C GLU A 203 15.08 -18.02 -0.01
N GLY A 204 15.62 -18.14 -1.23
CA GLY A 204 16.14 -17.01 -2.00
C GLY A 204 15.06 -15.99 -2.36
N MET A 205 13.88 -16.44 -2.78
CA MET A 205 12.75 -15.54 -3.09
C MET A 205 12.21 -14.89 -1.81
N ARG A 206 12.08 -15.64 -0.71
CA ARG A 206 11.68 -15.10 0.59
C ARG A 206 12.68 -14.06 1.10
N PHE A 207 13.98 -14.27 0.90
CA PHE A 207 15.01 -13.28 1.21
C PHE A 207 14.82 -12.01 0.38
N PHE A 208 14.65 -12.14 -0.93
CA PHE A 208 14.40 -11.00 -1.83
C PHE A 208 13.16 -10.20 -1.41
N LEU A 209 12.05 -10.87 -1.13
CA LEU A 209 10.79 -10.24 -0.70
C LEU A 209 10.85 -9.62 0.70
N THR A 210 11.78 -10.06 1.56
CA THR A 210 11.94 -9.51 2.92
C THR A 210 12.91 -8.33 2.95
N PHE A 211 14.04 -8.43 2.26
CA PHE A 211 15.16 -7.51 2.43
C PHE A 211 15.38 -6.55 1.25
N VAL A 212 14.99 -6.93 0.03
CA VAL A 212 15.24 -6.10 -1.16
C VAL A 212 14.03 -5.20 -1.48
N ILE A 213 12.82 -5.76 -1.49
CA ILE A 213 11.57 -5.02 -1.82
C ILE A 213 10.60 -4.86 -0.64
N PRO A 214 11.00 -5.25 0.57
CA PRO A 214 10.14 -5.54 1.74
C PRO A 214 8.67 -5.99 1.60
N VAL A 215 8.21 -6.58 0.50
CA VAL A 215 6.81 -7.04 0.34
C VAL A 215 6.38 -7.99 1.47
N ALA A 216 7.24 -8.92 1.89
CA ALA A 216 6.93 -9.84 2.98
C ALA A 216 6.75 -9.11 4.32
N VAL A 217 7.54 -8.05 4.58
CA VAL A 217 7.41 -7.20 5.78
C VAL A 217 6.10 -6.41 5.73
N MET A 218 5.70 -5.97 4.54
CA MET A 218 4.46 -5.22 4.36
C MET A 218 3.22 -6.08 4.62
N THR A 219 3.20 -7.33 4.17
CA THR A 219 1.95 -8.13 4.11
C THR A 219 1.97 -9.39 4.95
N SER A 220 3.09 -10.12 5.00
CA SER A 220 3.18 -11.39 5.73
C SER A 220 3.47 -11.20 7.22
N PHE A 221 4.30 -10.21 7.58
CA PHE A 221 4.66 -9.98 8.98
C PHE A 221 3.48 -9.58 9.87
N PRO A 222 2.57 -8.67 9.45
CA PRO A 222 1.40 -8.36 10.28
C PRO A 222 0.55 -9.59 10.53
N ALA A 223 0.21 -10.36 9.49
CA ALA A 223 -0.55 -11.60 9.62
C ALA A 223 0.15 -12.60 10.56
N LYS A 224 1.47 -12.82 10.41
CA LYS A 224 2.25 -13.67 11.32
C LYS A 224 2.24 -13.18 12.76
N ALA A 225 2.29 -11.87 12.99
CA ALA A 225 2.22 -11.33 14.35
C ALA A 225 0.87 -11.60 15.00
N LEU A 226 -0.24 -11.47 14.24
CA LEU A 226 -1.56 -11.83 14.74
C LEU A 226 -1.65 -13.32 15.10
N LEU A 227 -1.07 -14.18 14.26
CA LEU A 227 -1.02 -15.63 14.47
C LEU A 227 -0.05 -16.05 15.60
N GLY A 228 0.72 -15.12 16.19
CA GLY A 228 1.73 -15.44 17.20
C GLY A 228 2.96 -16.16 16.64
N LEU A 229 3.19 -16.08 15.33
CA LEU A 229 4.27 -16.76 14.60
C LEU A 229 5.48 -15.84 14.33
N LEU A 230 5.38 -14.55 14.66
CA LEU A 230 6.46 -13.58 14.46
C LEU A 230 7.21 -13.30 15.76
N SER A 231 8.50 -13.66 15.81
CA SER A 231 9.33 -13.39 16.98
C SER A 231 9.61 -11.88 17.16
N TRP A 232 9.84 -11.44 18.40
CA TRP A 232 10.16 -10.04 18.73
C TRP A 232 11.30 -9.40 17.91
N PRO A 233 12.43 -10.07 17.62
CA PRO A 233 13.46 -9.49 16.77
C PRO A 233 12.95 -9.08 15.38
N TRP A 234 12.04 -9.85 14.80
CA TRP A 234 11.43 -9.55 13.50
C TRP A 234 10.41 -8.40 13.57
N VAL A 235 9.69 -8.27 14.70
CA VAL A 235 8.83 -7.09 14.96
C VAL A 235 9.68 -5.83 15.00
N VAL A 236 10.77 -5.85 15.78
CA VAL A 236 11.71 -4.73 15.91
C VAL A 236 12.32 -4.38 14.55
N PHE A 237 12.80 -5.39 13.80
CA PHE A 237 13.29 -5.22 12.44
C PHE A 237 12.27 -4.53 11.53
N ALA A 238 11.00 -4.97 11.53
CA ALA A 238 9.97 -4.39 10.69
C ALA A 238 9.69 -2.91 11.02
N VAL A 239 9.65 -2.56 12.31
CA VAL A 239 9.46 -1.18 12.77
C VAL A 239 10.62 -0.29 12.33
N PHE A 240 11.86 -0.74 12.54
CA PHE A 240 13.04 0.01 12.11
C PHE A 240 13.16 0.11 10.60
N LEU A 241 12.81 -0.95 9.86
CA LEU A 241 12.80 -0.94 8.39
C LEU A 241 11.77 0.05 7.87
N ALA A 242 10.55 0.08 8.43
CA ALA A 242 9.53 1.05 8.05
C ALA A 242 9.99 2.49 8.32
N ALA A 243 10.48 2.78 9.53
CA ALA A 243 10.99 4.11 9.89
C ALA A 243 12.18 4.53 9.02
N GLY A 244 13.13 3.63 8.81
CA GLY A 244 14.32 3.85 7.98
C GLY A 244 13.95 4.08 6.51
N SER A 245 13.00 3.32 5.97
CA SER A 245 12.53 3.46 4.59
C SER A 245 11.89 4.82 4.35
N VAL A 246 11.01 5.27 5.26
CA VAL A 246 10.40 6.60 5.20
C VAL A 246 11.46 7.70 5.30
N ALA A 247 12.39 7.57 6.25
CA ALA A 247 13.43 8.58 6.44
C ALA A 247 14.40 8.65 5.24
N ALA A 248 14.71 7.53 4.61
CA ALA A 248 15.54 7.47 3.41
C ALA A 248 14.82 8.04 2.19
N SER A 249 13.56 7.67 1.96
CA SER A 249 12.79 8.13 0.80
C SER A 249 12.54 9.64 0.85
N LEU A 250 12.26 10.21 2.02
CA LEU A 250 12.07 11.66 2.17
C LEU A 250 13.38 12.44 1.93
N ARG A 251 14.53 11.91 2.35
CA ARG A 251 15.85 12.51 2.03
C ARG A 251 16.14 12.45 0.54
N LEU A 252 15.85 11.32 -0.10
CA LEU A 252 15.99 11.15 -1.54
C LEU A 252 15.09 12.15 -2.29
N TRP A 253 13.84 12.30 -1.88
CA TRP A 253 12.92 13.29 -2.43
C TRP A 253 13.48 14.72 -2.35
N GLN A 254 13.96 15.13 -1.18
CA GLN A 254 14.57 16.46 -1.01
C GLN A 254 15.82 16.64 -1.89
N PHE A 255 16.67 15.60 -1.97
CA PHE A 255 17.88 15.61 -2.79
C PHE A 255 17.57 15.77 -4.29
N CYS A 256 16.57 15.04 -4.80
CA CYS A 256 16.15 15.14 -6.19
C CYS A 256 15.46 16.48 -6.47
N LEU A 257 14.60 16.94 -5.56
CA LEU A 257 13.88 18.19 -5.72
C LEU A 257 14.82 19.41 -5.75
N ALA A 258 15.90 19.40 -4.95
CA ALA A 258 16.90 20.45 -4.97
C ALA A 258 17.70 20.55 -6.29
N ARG A 259 17.66 19.52 -7.13
CA ARG A 259 18.31 19.47 -8.46
C ARG A 259 17.33 19.62 -9.61
N TYR A 260 16.05 19.83 -9.32
CA TYR A 260 15.05 20.00 -10.35
C TYR A 260 15.32 21.30 -11.13
N THR A 261 15.39 21.19 -12.45
CA THR A 261 15.44 22.30 -13.39
C THR A 261 14.15 22.31 -14.21
N SER A 262 13.51 23.48 -14.30
CA SER A 262 12.27 23.64 -15.06
C SER A 262 12.48 23.36 -16.55
N VAL A 263 11.39 23.03 -17.25
CA VAL A 263 11.37 22.67 -18.68
C VAL A 263 11.64 23.88 -19.58
N SER A 264 11.62 25.11 -19.04
CA SER A 264 11.80 26.37 -19.78
C SER A 264 13.04 27.18 -19.36
N SER A 265 14.21 26.56 -19.32
CA SER A 265 15.52 27.26 -19.20
C SER A 265 16.28 27.27 -20.52
#